data_AF-A0A842M4U6-F1
#
_entry.id   AF-A0A842M4U6-F1
#
_cell.length_a   1.000
_cell.length_b   1.000
_cell.length_c   1.000
_cell.angle_alpha   90.00
_cell.angle_beta   90.00
_cell.angle_gamma   90.00
#
_symmetry.space_group_name_H-M   'P 1'
#
loop_
_entity.id
_entity.type
_entity.pdbx_description
1 polymer ?
#
loop_
_entity_poly.entity_id
_entity_poly.type
_entity_poly.pdbx_seq_one_letter_code
_entity_poly.pdbx_strand_id
1 'polypeptide(L)'
;MRFDREHPSILKILSKRFKLPPEKLEKEARKVLKNILEDKIPEYLPKNYIEWVKELSKAIDFSSESKSLIKALNGEYIKPNKGGDPIKDPGTYPTGYSMFAFDPMKIPTVASENRGRKAAELLIKEHLKEHGKYPETIGIILWGFETLKTGGDTISMILELLGLRLTRKYGPWVKKFEVIPLEELGRPRVDVVVNICGIFRDTLGTQIDLL
;
A
#
# COMPACT_ATOMS: atom_id res chain seq x y z
N MET A 1 4.67 16.28 4.21
CA MET A 1 4.85 15.48 2.98
C MET A 1 3.84 14.33 3.00
N ARG A 2 2.79 14.40 2.17
CA ARG A 2 1.79 13.32 2.05
C ARG A 2 2.33 12.27 1.06
N PHE A 3 2.93 11.21 1.61
CA PHE A 3 3.60 10.15 0.84
C PHE A 3 2.64 9.39 -0.11
N ASP A 4 1.33 9.47 0.12
CA ASP A 4 0.29 8.82 -0.68
C ASP A 4 0.01 9.51 -2.03
N ARG A 5 0.48 10.75 -2.24
CA ARG A 5 0.13 11.53 -3.44
C ARG A 5 1.30 12.16 -4.21
N GLU A 6 2.47 12.40 -3.61
CA GLU A 6 3.42 13.36 -4.19
C GLU A 6 4.81 12.86 -4.61
N HIS A 7 5.19 11.57 -4.50
CA HIS A 7 6.55 11.19 -4.93
C HIS A 7 6.78 9.72 -5.29
N PRO A 8 7.64 9.49 -6.30
CA PRO A 8 7.26 9.54 -7.70
C PRO A 8 6.18 8.49 -8.01
N SER A 9 5.20 8.84 -8.85
CA SER A 9 4.27 7.85 -9.39
C SER A 9 5.04 6.67 -10.01
N ILE A 10 4.44 5.48 -10.03
CA ILE A 10 5.08 4.30 -10.66
C ILE A 10 5.55 4.62 -12.07
N LEU A 11 4.81 5.45 -12.81
CA LEU A 11 5.18 5.96 -14.13
C LEU A 11 6.47 6.80 -14.11
N LYS A 12 6.68 7.68 -13.12
CA LYS A 12 7.94 8.43 -12.97
C LYS A 12 9.11 7.52 -12.61
N ILE A 13 8.88 6.47 -11.82
CA ILE A 13 9.91 5.47 -11.48
C ILE A 13 10.30 4.67 -12.74
N LEU A 14 9.31 4.15 -13.45
CA LEU A 14 9.52 3.39 -14.69
C LEU A 14 10.09 4.27 -15.80
N SER A 15 9.68 5.53 -15.88
CA SER A 15 10.24 6.54 -16.79
C SER A 15 11.75 6.67 -16.63
N LYS A 16 12.25 6.78 -15.39
CA LYS A 16 13.69 6.82 -15.12
C LYS A 16 14.39 5.52 -15.53
N ARG A 17 13.78 4.36 -15.24
CA ARG A 17 14.34 3.05 -15.57
C ARG A 17 14.44 2.81 -17.08
N PHE A 18 13.39 3.16 -17.82
CA PHE A 18 13.27 2.91 -19.26
C PHE A 18 13.69 4.12 -20.11
N LYS A 19 14.09 5.23 -19.50
CA LYS A 19 14.45 6.49 -20.18
C LYS A 19 13.36 7.00 -21.13
N LEU A 20 12.10 6.89 -20.72
CA LEU A 20 10.92 7.33 -21.50
C LEU A 20 10.13 8.40 -20.74
N PRO A 21 9.49 9.37 -21.41
CA PRO A 21 8.60 10.33 -20.74
C PRO A 21 7.44 9.63 -20.02
N PRO A 22 7.08 10.01 -18.78
CA PRO A 22 5.96 9.42 -18.05
C PRO A 22 4.63 9.48 -18.82
N GLU A 23 4.39 10.57 -19.55
CA GLU A 23 3.18 10.80 -20.33
C GLU A 23 3.07 9.79 -21.49
N LYS A 24 4.21 9.43 -22.09
CA LYS A 24 4.27 8.42 -23.14
C LYS A 24 3.94 7.03 -22.60
N LEU A 25 4.47 6.68 -21.42
CA LEU A 25 4.16 5.41 -20.75
C LEU A 25 2.68 5.32 -20.40
N GLU A 26 2.09 6.40 -19.88
CA GLU A 26 0.67 6.45 -19.57
C GLU A 26 -0.20 6.28 -20.82
N LYS A 27 0.13 6.97 -21.90
CA LYS A 27 -0.59 6.90 -23.17
C LYS A 27 -0.58 5.49 -23.75
N GLU A 28 0.57 4.83 -23.75
CA GLU A 28 0.68 3.44 -24.21
C GLU A 28 -0.08 2.48 -23.29
N ALA A 29 0.01 2.64 -21.96
CA ALA A 29 -0.75 1.83 -21.01
C ALA A 29 -2.27 1.94 -21.24
N ARG A 30 -2.78 3.17 -21.43
CA ARG A 30 -4.20 3.42 -21.77
C ARG A 30 -4.60 2.77 -23.09
N LYS A 31 -3.74 2.83 -24.11
CA LYS A 31 -3.97 2.18 -25.41
C LYS A 31 -4.05 0.66 -25.28
N VAL A 32 -3.15 0.05 -24.51
CA VAL A 32 -3.16 -1.40 -24.25
C VAL A 32 -4.42 -1.81 -23.52
N LEU A 33 -4.83 -1.07 -22.47
CA LEU A 33 -6.09 -1.34 -21.76
C LEU A 33 -7.30 -1.23 -22.68
N LYS A 34 -7.38 -0.20 -23.52
CA LYS A 34 -8.46 -0.04 -24.50
C LYS A 34 -8.50 -1.22 -25.48
N ASN A 35 -7.36 -1.67 -25.98
CA ASN A 35 -7.27 -2.82 -26.86
C ASN A 35 -7.77 -4.11 -26.18
N ILE A 36 -7.44 -4.33 -24.90
CA ILE A 36 -7.95 -5.47 -24.13
C ILE A 36 -9.48 -5.45 -24.03
N LEU A 37 -10.07 -4.27 -23.81
CA LEU A 37 -11.53 -4.10 -23.70
C LEU A 37 -12.25 -4.24 -25.06
N GLU A 38 -11.56 -3.97 -26.17
CA GLU A 38 -12.07 -4.16 -27.55
C GLU A 38 -11.73 -5.54 -28.16
N ASP A 39 -11.33 -6.52 -27.34
CA ASP A 39 -10.91 -7.87 -27.77
C ASP A 39 -9.71 -7.92 -28.74
N LYS A 40 -8.93 -6.83 -28.84
CA LYS A 40 -7.66 -6.75 -29.57
C LYS A 40 -6.51 -7.15 -28.65
N ILE A 41 -6.43 -8.44 -28.34
CA ILE A 41 -5.53 -8.95 -27.29
C ILE A 41 -4.06 -8.95 -27.77
N PRO A 42 -3.13 -8.27 -27.05
CA PRO A 42 -1.71 -8.37 -27.36
C PRO A 42 -1.13 -9.73 -26.96
N GLU A 43 -0.41 -10.39 -27.87
CA GLU A 43 0.17 -11.73 -27.63
C GLU A 43 1.20 -11.78 -26.49
N TYR A 44 1.84 -10.65 -26.19
CA TYR A 44 2.87 -10.56 -25.15
C TYR A 44 2.31 -10.50 -23.71
N LEU A 45 0.99 -10.43 -23.54
CA LEU A 45 0.37 -10.34 -22.21
C LEU A 45 -0.11 -11.71 -21.69
N PRO A 46 0.10 -12.02 -20.41
CA PRO A 46 -0.44 -13.21 -19.79
C PRO A 46 -1.98 -13.25 -19.84
N LYS A 47 -2.56 -14.42 -20.16
CA LYS A 47 -4.03 -14.61 -20.23
C LYS A 47 -4.76 -14.20 -18.96
N ASN A 48 -4.22 -14.56 -17.80
CA ASN A 48 -4.77 -14.20 -16.49
C ASN A 48 -4.83 -12.68 -16.27
N TYR A 49 -3.89 -11.91 -16.83
CA TYR A 49 -3.93 -10.45 -16.75
C TYR A 49 -5.07 -9.86 -17.59
N ILE A 50 -5.29 -10.41 -18.79
CA ILE A 50 -6.38 -10.01 -19.69
C ILE A 50 -7.74 -10.30 -19.05
N GLU A 51 -7.91 -11.49 -18.49
CA GLU A 51 -9.11 -11.88 -17.75
C GLU A 51 -9.36 -10.95 -16.56
N TRP A 52 -8.31 -10.70 -15.76
CA TRP A 52 -8.38 -9.79 -14.61
C TRP A 52 -8.82 -8.36 -15.00
N VAL A 53 -8.28 -7.79 -16.08
CA VAL A 53 -8.69 -6.45 -16.56
C VAL A 53 -10.17 -6.43 -16.96
N LYS A 54 -10.64 -7.47 -17.65
CA LYS A 54 -12.05 -7.57 -18.09
C LYS A 54 -12.99 -7.75 -16.90
N GLU A 55 -12.65 -8.60 -15.94
CA GLU A 55 -13.42 -8.78 -14.72
C GLU A 55 -13.48 -7.51 -13.89
N LEU A 56 -12.35 -6.81 -13.75
CA LEU A 56 -12.29 -5.54 -13.04
C LEU A 56 -13.15 -4.46 -13.72
N SER A 57 -13.11 -4.34 -15.05
CA SER A 57 -13.97 -3.39 -15.78
C SER A 57 -15.45 -3.65 -15.48
N LYS A 58 -15.88 -4.92 -15.55
CA LYS A 58 -17.26 -5.32 -15.21
C LYS A 58 -17.61 -4.99 -13.77
N ALA A 59 -16.68 -5.19 -12.84
CA ALA A 59 -16.89 -4.91 -11.42
C ALA A 59 -16.98 -3.39 -11.13
N ILE A 60 -16.24 -2.56 -11.87
CA ILE A 60 -16.33 -1.09 -11.77
C ILE A 60 -17.68 -0.59 -12.30
N ASP A 61 -18.14 -1.12 -13.44
CA ASP A 61 -19.41 -0.72 -14.06
C ASP A 61 -20.65 -1.25 -13.31
N PHE A 62 -20.46 -2.18 -12.38
CA PHE A 62 -21.54 -2.79 -11.59
C PHE A 62 -21.62 -2.18 -10.19
N SER A 63 -22.79 -1.62 -9.84
CA SER A 63 -23.11 -1.19 -8.48
C SER A 63 -24.35 -1.90 -7.95
N SER A 64 -24.27 -2.41 -6.71
CA SER A 64 -25.39 -3.02 -6.01
C SER A 64 -25.95 -2.15 -4.87
N GLU A 65 -25.52 -0.89 -4.77
CA GLU A 65 -25.77 -0.01 -3.62
C GLU A 65 -27.26 0.12 -3.26
N SER A 66 -28.11 0.55 -4.20
CA SER A 66 -29.55 0.71 -3.93
C SER A 66 -30.23 -0.62 -3.58
N LYS A 67 -29.85 -1.71 -4.26
CA LYS A 67 -30.39 -3.05 -4.01
C LYS A 67 -30.00 -3.55 -2.62
N SER A 68 -28.74 -3.37 -2.25
CA SER A 68 -28.22 -3.77 -0.94
C SER A 68 -28.77 -2.92 0.19
N LEU A 69 -29.04 -1.63 -0.03
CA LEU A 69 -29.76 -0.79 0.93
C LEU A 69 -31.17 -1.33 1.20
N ILE A 70 -31.95 -1.65 0.16
CA ILE A 70 -33.29 -2.22 0.30
C ILE A 70 -33.23 -3.56 1.06
N LYS A 71 -32.28 -4.42 0.71
CA LYS A 71 -32.04 -5.68 1.43
C LYS A 71 -31.75 -5.48 2.91
N ALA A 72 -30.88 -4.52 3.24
CA ALA A 72 -30.53 -4.22 4.63
C ALA A 72 -31.76 -3.73 5.41
N LEU A 73 -32.60 -2.89 4.80
CA LEU A 73 -33.86 -2.44 5.39
C LEU A 73 -34.87 -3.57 5.60
N ASN A 74 -34.84 -4.60 4.75
CA ASN A 74 -35.65 -5.81 4.90
C ASN A 74 -35.05 -6.80 5.93
N GLY A 75 -33.92 -6.50 6.56
CA GLY A 75 -33.22 -7.42 7.46
C GLY A 75 -32.56 -8.60 6.75
N GLU A 76 -32.32 -8.50 5.44
CA GLU A 76 -31.64 -9.53 4.65
C GLU A 76 -30.11 -9.46 4.79
N TYR A 77 -29.46 -10.59 4.53
CA TYR A 77 -28.00 -10.69 4.52
C TYR A 77 -27.36 -9.91 3.37
N ILE A 78 -26.41 -9.03 3.70
CA ILE A 78 -25.57 -8.32 2.73
C ILE A 78 -24.23 -9.04 2.62
N LYS A 79 -23.85 -9.40 1.39
CA LYS A 79 -22.58 -10.10 1.14
C LYS A 79 -21.40 -9.22 1.58
N PRO A 80 -20.39 -9.79 2.25
CA PRO A 80 -19.20 -9.04 2.63
C PRO A 80 -18.28 -8.82 1.42
N ASN A 81 -17.58 -7.70 1.38
CA ASN A 81 -16.47 -7.46 0.46
C ASN A 81 -15.38 -6.63 1.13
N LYS A 82 -14.17 -6.60 0.56
CA LYS A 82 -13.06 -5.81 1.10
C LYS A 82 -13.37 -4.31 0.98
N GLY A 83 -13.18 -3.57 2.07
CA GLY A 83 -13.08 -2.11 2.03
C GLY A 83 -11.64 -1.66 1.74
N GLY A 84 -11.45 -0.46 1.17
CA GLY A 84 -10.10 0.04 0.90
C GLY A 84 -10.04 1.21 -0.06
N ASP A 85 -8.86 1.42 -0.64
CA ASP A 85 -8.63 2.35 -1.73
C ASP A 85 -8.72 1.58 -3.07
N PRO A 86 -9.68 1.90 -3.96
CA PRO A 86 -9.90 1.15 -5.19
C PRO A 86 -8.77 1.25 -6.22
N ILE A 87 -7.89 2.26 -6.09
CA ILE A 87 -6.72 2.41 -6.94
C ILE A 87 -5.60 1.49 -6.43
N LYS A 88 -5.45 1.34 -5.11
CA LYS A 88 -4.43 0.48 -4.50
C LYS A 88 -4.83 -0.99 -4.44
N ASP A 89 -6.10 -1.27 -4.15
CA ASP A 89 -6.70 -2.60 -4.14
C ASP A 89 -8.01 -2.58 -4.96
N PRO A 90 -7.94 -2.86 -6.28
CA PRO A 90 -9.12 -2.92 -7.13
C PRO A 90 -10.11 -4.03 -6.73
N GLY A 91 -9.70 -4.99 -5.89
CA GLY A 91 -10.58 -6.01 -5.33
C GLY A 91 -11.63 -5.47 -4.35
N THR A 92 -11.65 -4.16 -4.11
CA THR A 92 -12.71 -3.45 -3.38
C THR A 92 -13.99 -3.27 -4.21
N TYR A 93 -13.90 -3.33 -5.53
CA TYR A 93 -15.09 -3.41 -6.39
C TYR A 93 -15.65 -4.83 -6.42
N PRO A 94 -16.97 -5.00 -6.66
CA PRO A 94 -17.98 -3.95 -6.82
C PRO A 94 -18.46 -3.33 -5.49
N THR A 95 -19.16 -2.18 -5.57
CA THR A 95 -19.76 -1.51 -4.41
C THR A 95 -21.16 -2.04 -4.06
N GLY A 96 -21.68 -1.65 -2.90
CA GLY A 96 -22.94 -2.15 -2.33
C GLY A 96 -22.79 -3.44 -1.53
N TYR A 97 -21.61 -3.70 -0.97
CA TYR A 97 -21.32 -4.86 -0.14
C TYR A 97 -21.02 -4.43 1.30
N SER A 98 -21.18 -5.34 2.27
CA SER A 98 -20.80 -5.10 3.66
C SER A 98 -19.28 -5.10 3.76
N MET A 99 -18.69 -3.90 3.89
CA MET A 99 -17.24 -3.79 3.85
C MET A 99 -16.59 -4.38 5.10
N PHE A 100 -15.53 -5.16 4.93
CA PHE A 100 -14.65 -5.57 6.03
C PHE A 100 -13.22 -5.07 5.79
N ALA A 101 -12.52 -4.83 6.89
CA ALA A 101 -11.11 -4.46 6.86
C ALA A 101 -10.21 -5.67 6.57
N PHE A 102 -8.95 -5.43 6.28
CA PHE A 102 -7.95 -6.49 6.09
C PHE A 102 -7.50 -7.10 7.43
N ASP A 103 -6.99 -8.34 7.39
CA ASP A 103 -6.39 -9.03 8.54
C ASP A 103 -5.17 -8.26 9.08
N PRO A 104 -5.25 -7.66 10.29
CA PRO A 104 -4.16 -6.89 10.86
C PRO A 104 -2.85 -7.67 10.98
N MET A 105 -2.90 -8.98 11.18
CA MET A 105 -1.67 -9.77 11.37
C MET A 105 -0.78 -9.82 10.13
N LYS A 106 -1.36 -9.58 8.95
CA LYS A 106 -0.62 -9.54 7.68
C LYS A 106 -0.01 -8.16 7.38
N ILE A 107 -0.15 -7.20 8.30
CA ILE A 107 0.49 -5.89 8.23
C ILE A 107 1.81 -5.94 9.04
N PRO A 108 2.96 -5.57 8.45
CA PRO A 108 3.13 -5.02 7.10
C PRO A 108 3.13 -6.04 5.96
N THR A 109 2.57 -5.63 4.82
CA THR A 109 2.66 -6.38 3.54
C THR A 109 4.06 -6.25 2.90
N VAL A 110 4.40 -7.20 2.02
CA VAL A 110 5.67 -7.16 1.25
C VAL A 110 5.77 -5.87 0.42
N ALA A 111 4.66 -5.45 -0.18
CA ALA A 111 4.62 -4.22 -0.96
C ALA A 111 4.86 -2.99 -0.08
N SER A 112 4.24 -2.95 1.11
CA SER A 112 4.42 -1.84 2.04
C SER A 112 5.82 -1.75 2.63
N GLU A 113 6.52 -2.87 2.82
CA GLU A 113 7.92 -2.84 3.28
C GLU A 113 8.82 -2.13 2.28
N ASN A 114 8.67 -2.45 0.99
CA ASN A 114 9.46 -1.80 -0.05
C ASN A 114 9.14 -0.30 -0.15
N ARG A 115 7.85 0.08 -0.02
CA ARG A 115 7.43 1.49 -0.04
C ARG A 115 7.92 2.24 1.20
N GLY A 116 7.74 1.67 2.39
CA GLY A 116 8.17 2.24 3.66
C GLY A 116 9.69 2.41 3.73
N ARG A 117 10.46 1.42 3.28
CA ARG A 117 11.92 1.54 3.14
C ARG A 117 12.30 2.72 2.26
N LYS A 118 11.71 2.79 1.06
CA LYS A 118 11.99 3.88 0.13
C LYS A 118 11.62 5.24 0.70
N ALA A 119 10.50 5.33 1.43
CA ALA A 119 10.06 6.55 2.09
C ALA A 119 11.04 7.00 3.19
N ALA A 120 11.51 6.08 4.03
CA ALA A 120 12.52 6.35 5.05
C ALA A 120 13.86 6.81 4.44
N GLU A 121 14.35 6.12 3.42
CA GLU A 121 15.58 6.50 2.70
C GLU A 121 15.49 7.91 2.12
N LEU A 122 14.35 8.24 1.48
CA LEU A 122 14.13 9.56 0.90
C LEU A 122 14.06 10.64 1.99
N LEU A 123 13.37 10.36 3.10
CA LEU A 123 13.27 11.29 4.21
C LEU A 123 14.64 11.60 4.82
N ILE A 124 15.42 10.55 5.12
CA ILE A 124 16.77 10.70 5.67
C ILE A 124 17.67 11.47 4.69
N LYS A 125 17.61 11.09 3.40
CA LYS A 125 18.43 11.73 2.36
C LYS A 125 18.14 13.22 2.23
N GLU A 126 16.86 13.61 2.24
CA GLU A 126 16.50 15.02 2.14
C GLU A 126 16.95 15.79 3.38
N HIS A 127 16.72 15.25 4.59
CA HIS A 127 17.20 15.88 5.82
C HIS A 127 18.72 16.04 5.84
N LEU A 128 19.48 15.01 5.43
CA LEU A 128 20.93 15.05 5.35
C LEU A 128 21.41 16.10 4.34
N LYS A 129 20.72 16.24 3.20
CA LYS A 129 21.02 17.23 2.17
C LYS A 129 20.74 18.66 2.66
N GLU A 130 19.65 18.87 3.39
CA GLU A 130 19.25 20.19 3.90
C GLU A 130 20.06 20.64 5.11
N HIS A 131 20.44 19.71 6.01
CA HIS A 131 21.06 20.04 7.30
C HIS A 131 22.49 19.54 7.48
N GLY A 132 23.02 18.74 6.54
CA GLY A 132 24.38 18.20 6.59
C GLY A 132 24.63 17.11 7.64
N LYS A 133 23.59 16.71 8.40
CA LYS A 133 23.66 15.67 9.43
C LYS A 133 22.43 14.75 9.36
N TYR A 134 22.56 13.54 9.90
CA TYR A 134 21.43 12.62 10.04
C TYR A 134 20.44 13.14 11.11
N PRO A 135 19.12 12.90 10.94
CA PRO A 135 18.16 13.20 11.99
C PRO A 135 18.38 12.23 13.16
N GLU A 136 18.38 12.76 14.38
CA GLU A 136 18.51 11.94 15.60
C GLU A 136 17.17 11.29 15.96
N THR A 137 16.08 12.06 15.90
CA THR A 137 14.72 11.60 16.21
C THR A 137 13.71 12.13 15.19
N ILE A 138 12.74 11.30 14.79
CA ILE A 138 11.65 11.66 13.88
C ILE A 138 10.31 11.42 14.57
N GLY A 139 9.44 12.44 14.58
CA GLY A 139 8.04 12.31 15.01
C GLY A 139 7.17 11.73 13.90
N ILE A 140 6.44 10.65 14.16
CA ILE A 140 5.54 9.99 13.21
C ILE A 140 4.15 9.84 13.81
N ILE A 141 3.11 10.09 13.00
CA ILE A 141 1.72 9.85 13.37
C ILE A 141 1.22 8.61 12.62
N LEU A 142 0.72 7.62 13.36
CA LEU A 142 0.07 6.43 12.82
C LEU A 142 -1.45 6.59 12.81
N TRP A 143 -2.04 6.42 11.63
CA TRP A 143 -3.48 6.54 11.39
C TRP A 143 -4.05 5.18 11.00
N GLY A 144 -5.09 4.71 11.71
CA GLY A 144 -5.65 3.38 11.48
C GLY A 144 -6.12 3.13 10.04
N PHE A 145 -6.90 4.06 9.46
CA PHE A 145 -7.39 3.90 8.09
C PHE A 145 -6.29 3.98 7.02
N GLU A 146 -5.25 4.78 7.24
CA GLU A 146 -4.10 4.82 6.33
C GLU A 146 -3.40 3.47 6.35
N THR A 147 -3.08 2.96 7.54
CA THR A 147 -2.33 1.71 7.71
C THR A 147 -3.08 0.53 7.10
N LEU A 148 -4.41 0.48 7.26
CA LEU A 148 -5.25 -0.54 6.63
C LEU A 148 -5.27 -0.43 5.09
N LYS A 149 -5.29 0.78 4.54
CA LYS A 149 -5.32 1.00 3.07
C LYS A 149 -3.97 0.80 2.39
N THR A 150 -2.88 1.06 3.10
CA THR A 150 -1.52 0.89 2.57
C THR A 150 -0.95 -0.48 2.86
N GLY A 151 -1.54 -1.21 3.80
CA GLY A 151 -0.99 -2.47 4.31
C GLY A 151 0.22 -2.26 5.19
N GLY A 152 0.44 -1.06 5.75
CA GLY A 152 1.51 -0.76 6.70
C GLY A 152 2.70 0.01 6.16
N ASP A 153 2.51 0.95 5.21
CA ASP A 153 3.61 1.74 4.65
C ASP A 153 4.35 2.53 5.75
N THR A 154 3.62 3.21 6.64
CA THR A 154 4.22 4.00 7.72
C THR A 154 4.88 3.12 8.80
N ILE A 155 4.31 1.96 9.12
CA ILE A 155 4.96 1.00 10.02
C ILE A 155 6.28 0.52 9.43
N SER A 156 6.27 0.16 8.14
CA SER A 156 7.47 -0.26 7.43
C SER A 156 8.54 0.84 7.39
N MET A 157 8.12 2.11 7.28
CA MET A 157 9.00 3.26 7.37
C MET A 157 9.64 3.37 8.76
N ILE A 158 8.88 3.21 9.84
CA ILE A 158 9.40 3.20 11.22
C ILE A 158 10.45 2.10 11.39
N LEU A 159 10.14 0.88 10.95
CA LEU A 159 11.08 -0.25 11.02
C LEU A 159 12.37 0.03 10.27
N GLU A 160 12.27 0.63 9.07
CA GLU A 160 13.45 1.03 8.32
C GLU A 160 14.25 2.09 9.10
N LEU A 161 13.64 3.15 9.62
CA LEU A 161 14.34 4.19 10.41
C LEU A 161 15.16 3.59 11.56
N LEU A 162 14.55 2.64 12.30
CA LEU A 162 15.18 1.90 13.39
C LEU A 162 16.22 0.86 12.92
N GLY A 163 16.27 0.54 11.63
CA GLY A 163 17.17 -0.46 11.04
C GLY A 163 16.76 -1.90 11.37
N LEU A 164 15.47 -2.19 11.28
CA LEU A 164 14.86 -3.50 11.53
C LEU A 164 14.31 -4.10 10.23
N ARG A 165 14.41 -5.43 10.11
CA ARG A 165 13.84 -6.21 9.00
C ARG A 165 12.86 -7.26 9.53
N LEU A 166 11.67 -7.34 8.94
CA LEU A 166 10.71 -8.40 9.26
C LEU A 166 11.19 -9.75 8.71
N THR A 167 11.07 -10.81 9.52
CA THR A 167 11.31 -12.19 9.07
C THR A 167 10.01 -12.95 8.89
N ARG A 168 9.83 -13.56 7.71
CA ARG A 168 8.62 -14.32 7.35
C ARG A 168 8.80 -15.84 7.40
N LYS A 169 9.89 -16.31 8.02
CA LYS A 169 10.26 -17.74 8.05
C LYS A 169 9.18 -18.67 8.62
N TYR A 170 8.27 -18.14 9.44
CA TYR A 170 7.28 -18.93 10.19
C TYR A 170 5.83 -18.63 9.78
N GLY A 171 5.63 -18.03 8.60
CA GLY A 171 4.31 -17.67 8.06
C GLY A 171 3.94 -16.19 8.28
N PRO A 172 2.80 -15.74 7.74
CA PRO A 172 2.42 -14.34 7.71
C PRO A 172 2.00 -13.76 9.07
N TRP A 173 1.77 -14.62 10.08
CA TRP A 173 1.32 -14.20 11.42
C TRP A 173 2.47 -14.04 12.43
N VAL A 174 3.70 -14.40 12.06
CA VAL A 174 4.85 -14.35 12.97
C VAL A 174 5.59 -13.02 12.84
N LYS A 175 5.66 -12.31 13.96
CA LYS A 175 6.24 -10.96 14.10
C LYS A 175 7.63 -11.04 14.71
N LYS A 176 8.57 -11.56 13.94
CA LYS A 176 9.98 -11.57 14.33
C LYS A 176 10.73 -10.53 13.51
N PHE A 177 11.71 -9.91 14.14
CA PHE A 177 12.60 -8.97 13.51
C PHE A 177 14.04 -9.44 13.57
N GLU A 178 14.78 -9.07 12.55
CA GLU A 178 16.22 -9.15 12.52
C GLU A 178 16.74 -7.71 12.55
N VAL A 179 17.64 -7.43 13.49
CA VAL A 179 18.33 -6.15 13.58
C VAL A 179 19.36 -6.11 12.46
N ILE A 180 19.25 -5.13 11.55
CA ILE A 180 20.19 -4.98 10.43
C ILE A 180 21.54 -4.50 10.98
N PRO A 181 22.66 -5.19 10.74
CA PRO A 181 23.99 -4.71 11.16
C PRO A 181 24.28 -3.30 10.65
N LEU A 182 25.04 -2.49 11.40
CA LEU A 182 25.29 -1.09 11.03
C LEU A 182 26.09 -0.98 9.74
N GLU A 183 26.96 -1.95 9.48
CA GLU A 183 27.76 -2.07 8.26
C GLU A 183 26.86 -2.28 7.03
N GLU A 184 25.79 -3.05 7.19
CA GLU A 184 24.78 -3.26 6.15
C GLU A 184 23.84 -2.05 6.03
N LEU A 185 23.47 -1.43 7.16
CA LEU A 185 22.56 -0.28 7.19
C LEU A 185 23.18 0.98 6.57
N GLY A 186 24.51 1.15 6.71
CA GLY A 186 25.26 2.26 6.11
C GLY A 186 24.97 3.65 6.69
N ARG A 187 24.26 3.71 7.83
CA ARG A 187 23.89 4.95 8.53
C ARG A 187 23.59 4.68 10.00
N PRO A 188 23.50 5.73 10.85
CA PRO A 188 22.93 5.61 12.18
C PRO A 188 21.47 5.15 12.15
N ARG A 189 21.05 4.46 13.22
CA ARG A 189 19.62 4.25 13.51
C ARG A 189 19.01 5.58 13.92
N VAL A 190 17.82 5.86 13.43
CA VAL A 190 17.09 7.09 13.74
C VAL A 190 16.02 6.74 14.76
N ASP A 191 16.00 7.46 15.88
CA ASP A 191 14.98 7.30 16.91
C ASP A 191 13.61 7.79 16.40
N VAL A 192 12.53 7.24 16.95
CA VAL A 192 11.17 7.53 16.46
C VAL A 192 10.22 7.76 17.62
N VAL A 193 9.58 8.93 17.62
CA VAL A 193 8.46 9.22 18.52
C VAL A 193 7.15 8.98 17.78
N VAL A 194 6.41 7.95 18.21
CA VAL A 194 5.17 7.54 17.55
C VAL A 194 3.96 8.08 18.31
N ASN A 195 3.11 8.82 17.59
CA ASN A 195 1.78 9.20 18.06
C ASN A 195 0.73 8.36 17.33
N ILE A 196 -0.09 7.62 18.06
CA ILE A 196 -1.17 6.81 17.47
C ILE A 196 -2.52 7.50 17.64
N CYS A 197 -3.38 7.44 16.62
CA CYS A 197 -4.76 7.89 16.78
C CYS A 197 -5.61 6.82 17.50
N GLY A 198 -6.77 7.21 18.03
CA GLY A 198 -7.65 6.28 18.76
C GLY A 198 -8.09 5.07 17.93
N ILE A 199 -8.41 5.27 16.64
CA ILE A 199 -8.77 4.15 15.75
C ILE A 199 -7.60 3.17 15.57
N PHE A 200 -6.36 3.66 15.49
CA PHE A 200 -5.19 2.79 15.41
C PHE A 200 -5.07 1.96 16.70
N ARG A 201 -5.19 2.61 17.87
CA ARG A 201 -5.17 1.93 19.16
C ARG A 201 -6.21 0.81 19.23
N ASP A 202 -7.43 1.09 18.78
CA ASP A 202 -8.58 0.19 18.95
C ASP A 202 -8.59 -0.96 17.93
N THR A 203 -8.01 -0.78 16.74
CA THR A 203 -8.11 -1.77 15.63
C THR A 203 -6.81 -2.48 15.29
N LEU A 204 -5.66 -1.92 15.69
CA LEU A 204 -4.33 -2.39 15.31
C LEU A 204 -3.44 -2.66 16.55
N GLY A 205 -4.04 -3.15 17.64
CA GLY A 205 -3.30 -3.49 18.88
C GLY A 205 -2.10 -4.42 18.62
N THR A 206 -2.24 -5.32 17.66
CA THR A 206 -1.16 -6.22 17.25
C THR A 206 0.04 -5.48 16.66
N GLN A 207 -0.16 -4.32 16.02
CA GLN A 207 0.89 -3.44 15.50
C GLN A 207 1.46 -2.53 16.57
N ILE A 208 0.73 -2.29 17.67
CA ILE A 208 1.25 -1.63 18.86
C ILE A 208 2.23 -2.58 19.54
N ASP A 209 1.85 -3.84 19.77
CA ASP A 209 2.76 -4.85 20.35
C ASP A 209 4.00 -5.11 19.48
N LEU A 210 3.89 -4.82 18.19
CA LEU A 210 4.96 -4.96 17.20
C LEU A 210 6.03 -3.88 17.34
N LEU A 211 5.65 -2.66 17.76
CA LEU A 211 6.48 -1.45 17.78
C LEU A 211 6.97 -1.15 19.20
#